data_AF-A0A6I1E6E4-F1
#
_entry.id   AF-A0A6I1E6E4-F1
#
_cell.length_a   1.000
_cell.length_b   1.000
_cell.length_c   1.000
_cell.angle_alpha   90.00
_cell.angle_beta   90.00
_cell.angle_gamma   90.00
#
_symmetry.space_group_name_H-M   'P 1'
#
loop_
_entity.id
_entity.type
_entity.pdbx_description
1 polymer ?
#
loop_
_entity_poly.entity_id
_entity_poly.type
_entity_poly.pdbx_seq_one_letter_code
_entity_poly.pdbx_strand_id
1 'polypeptide(L)'
;MKKVDNYVDKIAHLQLVEDNDIIPEDGINSNRIRVEIIDHLKKDERRLSEVLILGELPWYRGEIREVILRVASDDFLNHIKRHHPIITVFRGPYIIGELKFIEKRVHSEMLKQYL
;
A
#
# COMPACT_ATOMS: atom_id res chain seq x y z
N MET A 1 14.71 -24.71 -7.71
CA MET A 1 13.42 -24.28 -7.11
C MET A 1 13.14 -22.86 -7.56
N LYS A 2 12.01 -22.60 -8.24
CA LYS A 2 11.54 -21.22 -8.43
C LYS A 2 11.23 -20.68 -7.04
N LYS A 3 11.87 -19.57 -6.63
CA LYS A 3 11.40 -18.81 -5.47
C LYS A 3 9.97 -18.40 -5.79
N VAL A 4 9.02 -19.00 -5.09
CA VAL A 4 7.67 -18.46 -5.05
C VAL A 4 7.83 -17.21 -4.19
N ASP A 5 7.81 -16.04 -4.83
CA ASP A 5 7.69 -14.79 -4.10
C ASP A 5 6.34 -14.86 -3.38
N ASN A 6 6.37 -15.16 -2.08
CA ASN A 6 5.17 -15.23 -1.25
C ASN A 6 4.72 -13.80 -0.97
N TYR A 7 4.01 -13.23 -1.94
CA TYR A 7 3.31 -11.98 -1.76
C TYR A 7 2.10 -12.18 -0.83
N VAL A 8 1.95 -11.25 0.09
CA VAL A 8 0.86 -11.22 1.07
C VAL A 8 -0.01 -10.02 0.77
N ASP A 9 -1.29 -10.28 0.57
CA ASP A 9 -2.28 -9.25 0.27
C ASP A 9 -3.07 -8.90 1.54
N LYS A 10 -3.23 -7.60 1.83
CA LYS A 10 -3.99 -7.07 2.98
C LYS A 10 -4.81 -5.87 2.60
N ILE A 11 -6.01 -5.77 3.15
CA ILE A 11 -6.78 -4.53 3.11
C ILE A 11 -6.15 -3.53 4.09
N ALA A 12 -6.00 -2.29 3.64
CA ALA A 12 -5.57 -1.15 4.42
C ALA A 12 -6.32 0.10 3.99
N HIS A 13 -6.25 1.16 4.79
CA HIS A 13 -6.65 2.49 4.38
C HIS A 13 -5.41 3.31 4.07
N LEU A 14 -5.36 3.92 2.88
CA LEU A 14 -4.33 4.88 2.49
C LEU A 14 -4.95 6.26 2.43
N GLN A 15 -4.25 7.25 2.99
CA GLN A 15 -4.51 8.65 2.74
C GLN A 15 -3.43 9.24 1.85
N LEU A 16 -3.82 9.95 0.80
CA LEU A 16 -2.91 10.77 0.00
C LEU A 16 -2.64 12.10 0.70
N VAL A 17 -1.37 12.44 0.91
CA VAL A 17 -0.99 13.69 1.62
C VAL A 17 -1.21 14.91 0.72
N GLU A 18 -1.72 16.00 1.31
CA GLU A 18 -2.07 17.24 0.60
C GLU A 18 -0.87 17.99 0.01
N ASP A 19 0.33 17.81 0.56
CA ASP A 19 1.53 18.53 0.12
C ASP A 19 2.40 17.73 -0.86
N ASN A 20 1.82 16.79 -1.62
CA ASN A 20 2.57 15.96 -2.57
C ASN A 20 2.28 16.27 -4.05
N ASP A 21 3.32 16.72 -4.75
CA ASP A 21 3.33 17.06 -6.18
C ASP A 21 3.25 15.86 -7.16
N ILE A 22 3.36 14.62 -6.68
CA ILE A 22 3.23 13.42 -7.53
C ILE A 22 1.77 13.15 -7.90
N ILE A 23 0.82 13.53 -7.04
CA ILE A 23 -0.59 13.27 -7.29
C ILE A 23 -1.03 14.30 -8.33
N PRO A 24 -1.41 13.87 -9.54
CA PRO A 24 -1.88 14.79 -10.57
C PRO A 24 -3.09 15.60 -10.09
N GLU A 25 -3.31 16.78 -10.66
CA GLU A 25 -4.50 17.59 -10.34
C GLU A 25 -5.81 16.87 -10.67
N ASP A 26 -5.81 16.01 -11.70
CA ASP A 26 -6.92 15.13 -12.10
C ASP A 26 -6.98 13.82 -11.29
N GLY A 27 -6.13 13.67 -10.27
CA GLY A 27 -6.08 12.52 -9.37
C GLY A 27 -5.38 11.29 -9.98
N ILE A 28 -5.29 10.23 -9.18
CA ILE A 28 -4.72 8.96 -9.63
C ILE A 28 -5.78 8.17 -10.39
N ASN A 29 -5.58 8.01 -11.69
CA ASN A 29 -6.47 7.30 -12.61
C ASN A 29 -6.10 5.81 -12.83
N SER A 30 -5.12 5.29 -12.11
CA SER A 30 -4.75 3.88 -12.14
C SER A 30 -5.25 3.18 -10.89
N ASN A 31 -5.83 1.99 -11.04
CA ASN A 31 -6.21 1.14 -9.91
C ASN A 31 -5.02 0.45 -9.26
N ARG A 32 -3.84 0.46 -9.88
CA ARG A 32 -2.65 -0.23 -9.41
C ARG A 32 -1.45 0.71 -9.42
N ILE A 33 -0.76 0.79 -8.29
CA ILE A 33 0.42 1.64 -8.11
C ILE A 33 1.54 0.80 -7.49
N ARG A 34 2.71 0.82 -8.12
CA ARG A 34 3.94 0.30 -7.50
C ARG A 34 4.54 1.36 -6.60
N VAL A 35 4.84 0.97 -5.37
CA VAL A 35 5.30 1.86 -4.31
C VAL A 35 6.42 1.19 -3.52
N GLU A 36 7.11 1.99 -2.71
CA GLU A 36 7.97 1.50 -1.66
C GLU A 36 7.31 1.79 -0.31
N ILE A 37 7.52 0.94 0.69
CA ILE A 37 6.98 1.17 2.04
C ILE A 37 8.08 1.05 3.08
N ILE A 38 7.88 1.76 4.19
CA ILE A 38 8.82 1.76 5.32
C ILE A 38 8.10 1.55 6.64
N ASP A 39 8.71 0.77 7.51
CA ASP A 39 8.33 0.73 8.92
C ASP A 39 9.00 1.92 9.64
N HIS A 40 8.23 2.69 10.40
CA HIS A 40 8.76 3.84 11.16
C HIS A 40 9.83 3.42 12.20
N LEU A 41 9.89 2.15 12.58
CA LEU A 41 10.91 1.58 13.47
C LEU A 41 12.17 1.13 12.72
N LYS A 42 12.09 0.95 11.40
CA LYS A 42 13.21 0.56 10.53
C LYS A 42 13.33 1.54 9.35
N LYS A 43 13.64 2.79 9.69
CA LYS A 43 13.63 3.96 8.79
C LYS A 43 14.61 3.90 7.61
N ASP A 44 15.44 2.87 7.52
CA ASP A 44 16.45 2.72 6.47
C ASP A 44 16.10 1.59 5.46
N GLU A 45 15.05 0.81 5.71
CA GLU A 45 14.66 -0.30 4.83
C GLU A 45 13.37 0.00 4.05
N ARG A 46 13.52 0.49 2.82
CA ARG A 46 12.42 0.58 1.87
C ARG A 46 12.18 -0.78 1.21
N ARG A 47 10.91 -1.20 1.17
CA ARG A 47 10.51 -2.47 0.54
C ARG A 47 9.56 -2.21 -0.61
N LEU A 48 9.83 -2.80 -1.77
CA LEU A 48 8.94 -2.74 -2.92
C LEU A 48 7.60 -3.41 -2.57
N SER A 49 6.51 -2.75 -2.94
CA SER A 49 5.14 -3.20 -2.71
C SER A 49 4.21 -2.69 -3.80
N GLU A 50 3.00 -3.22 -3.83
CA GLU A 50 1.97 -2.79 -4.79
C GLU A 50 0.70 -2.42 -4.03
N VAL A 51 0.12 -1.26 -4.37
CA VAL A 51 -1.15 -0.78 -3.84
C VAL A 51 -2.18 -0.91 -4.94
N LEU A 52 -3.23 -1.68 -4.67
CA LEU A 52 -4.41 -1.81 -5.50
C LEU A 52 -5.55 -0.99 -4.88
N ILE A 53 -6.00 0.04 -5.55
CA ILE A 53 -7.09 0.91 -5.10
C ILE A 53 -8.42 0.19 -5.31
N LEU A 54 -9.25 0.18 -4.27
CA LEU A 54 -10.61 -0.36 -4.35
C LEU A 54 -11.62 0.76 -4.55
N GLY A 55 -12.62 0.49 -5.40
CA GLY A 55 -13.70 1.41 -5.72
C GLY A 55 -13.42 2.31 -6.92
N GLU A 56 -14.10 3.45 -6.96
CA GLU A 56 -14.09 4.38 -8.09
C GLU A 56 -12.83 5.25 -8.14
N LEU A 57 -12.38 5.54 -9.36
CA LEU A 57 -11.29 6.44 -9.71
C LEU A 57 -11.88 7.70 -10.39
N PRO A 58 -11.14 8.83 -10.46
CA PRO A 58 -9.82 9.10 -9.88
C PRO A 58 -9.81 9.17 -8.35
N TRP A 59 -8.64 8.88 -7.77
CA TRP A 59 -8.38 9.10 -6.35
C TRP A 59 -7.63 10.41 -6.13
N TYR A 60 -8.26 11.36 -5.43
CA TYR A 60 -7.72 12.69 -5.23
C TYR A 60 -6.89 12.83 -3.96
N ARG A 61 -6.07 13.87 -3.96
CA ARG A 61 -5.29 14.34 -2.82
C ARG A 61 -6.20 14.59 -1.60
N GLY A 62 -5.74 14.22 -0.40
CA GLY A 62 -6.50 14.33 0.85
C GLY A 62 -7.51 13.19 1.08
N GLU A 63 -7.93 12.49 0.03
CA GLU A 63 -8.89 11.39 0.16
C GLU A 63 -8.28 10.15 0.81
N ILE A 64 -9.11 9.45 1.58
CA ILE A 64 -8.80 8.15 2.17
C ILE A 64 -9.51 7.07 1.36
N ARG A 65 -8.79 6.02 0.96
CA ARG A 65 -9.37 4.87 0.23
C ARG A 65 -9.02 3.55 0.87
N GLU A 66 -9.94 2.58 0.74
CA GLU A 66 -9.63 1.18 0.97
C GLU A 66 -8.75 0.69 -0.19
N VAL A 67 -7.65 0.04 0.15
CA VAL A 67 -6.69 -0.49 -0.81
C VAL A 67 -6.30 -1.90 -0.42
N ILE A 68 -5.93 -2.72 -1.40
CA ILE A 68 -5.18 -3.95 -1.15
C ILE A 68 -3.70 -3.61 -1.28
N LEU A 69 -2.97 -3.71 -0.17
CA LEU A 69 -1.52 -3.68 -0.17
C LEU A 69 -0.98 -5.10 -0.35
N ARG A 70 -0.14 -5.26 -1.37
CA ARG A 70 0.67 -6.43 -1.64
C ARG A 70 2.10 -6.22 -1.16
N VAL A 71 2.52 -7.03 -0.21
CA VAL A 71 3.85 -6.99 0.41
C VAL A 71 4.62 -8.28 0.17
N ALA A 72 5.94 -8.18 -0.05
CA ALA A 72 6.78 -9.32 -0.44
C ALA A 72 7.13 -10.31 0.69
N SER A 73 6.69 -10.09 1.94
CA SER A 73 7.09 -10.94 3.07
C SER A 73 6.11 -10.90 4.24
N ASP A 74 5.69 -12.09 4.71
CA ASP A 74 4.90 -12.27 5.94
C ASP A 74 5.60 -11.71 7.18
N ASP A 75 6.91 -11.89 7.30
CA ASP A 75 7.68 -11.42 8.46
C ASP A 75 7.63 -9.89 8.63
N PHE A 76 7.73 -9.15 7.53
CA PHE A 76 7.62 -7.70 7.55
C PHE A 76 6.24 -7.25 8.02
N LEU A 77 5.19 -7.90 7.51
CA LEU A 77 3.83 -7.61 7.92
C LEU A 77 3.58 -7.96 9.40
N ASN A 78 4.07 -9.11 9.85
CA ASN A 78 3.94 -9.55 11.23
C ASN A 78 4.67 -8.59 12.20
N HIS A 79 5.80 -8.03 11.77
CA HIS A 79 6.53 -7.01 12.53
C HIS A 79 5.70 -5.73 12.68
N ILE A 80 5.24 -5.14 11.57
CA ILE A 80 4.40 -3.93 11.57
C ILE A 80 3.17 -4.10 12.46
N LYS A 81 2.46 -5.23 12.32
CA LYS A 81 1.26 -5.52 13.14
C LYS A 81 1.52 -5.50 14.64
N ARG A 82 2.69 -5.98 15.08
CA ARG A 82 3.02 -6.12 16.50
C ARG A 82 3.47 -4.82 17.14
N HIS A 83 4.06 -3.92 16.37
CA HIS A 83 4.72 -2.74 16.93
C HIS A 83 4.06 -1.42 16.53
N HIS A 84 3.72 -1.26 15.24
CA HIS A 84 3.16 -0.01 14.74
C HIS A 84 2.39 -0.27 13.43
N PRO A 85 1.05 -0.35 13.43
CA PRO A 85 0.27 -0.75 12.25
C PRO A 85 0.16 0.36 11.19
N ILE A 86 1.05 1.34 11.21
CA ILE A 86 1.12 2.43 10.23
C ILE A 86 2.48 2.34 9.54
N ILE A 87 2.47 2.50 8.22
CA ILE A 87 3.67 2.58 7.37
C ILE A 87 3.59 3.80 6.47
N THR A 88 4.74 4.37 6.14
CA THR A 88 4.82 5.43 5.12
C THR A 88 5.04 4.80 3.74
N VAL A 89 4.30 5.31 2.75
CA VAL A 89 4.33 4.87 1.36
C VAL A 89 5.05 5.90 0.50
N PHE A 90 5.93 5.44 -0.37
CA PHE A 90 6.77 6.25 -1.24
C PHE A 90 6.61 5.86 -2.72
N ARG A 91 6.90 6.81 -3.60
CA ARG A 91 7.19 6.56 -5.01
C ARG A 91 8.44 7.32 -5.40
N GLY A 92 9.55 6.60 -5.49
CA GLY A 92 10.87 7.21 -5.59
C GLY A 92 11.16 8.02 -4.33
N PRO A 93 11.69 9.26 -4.42
CA PRO A 93 12.10 10.01 -3.24
C PRO A 93 10.94 10.56 -2.40
N TYR A 94 9.71 10.54 -2.91
CA TYR A 94 8.59 11.28 -2.36
C TYR A 94 7.60 10.40 -1.57
N ILE A 95 7.03 10.97 -0.50
CA ILE A 95 6.01 10.33 0.35
C ILE A 95 4.63 10.53 -0.28
N ILE A 96 3.98 9.45 -0.69
CA ILE A 96 2.61 9.49 -1.22
C ILE A 96 1.57 9.55 -0.09
N GLY A 97 1.82 8.85 1.01
CA GLY A 97 0.82 8.70 2.05
C GLY A 97 1.25 7.80 3.19
N GLU A 98 0.33 7.58 4.13
CA GLU A 98 0.47 6.61 5.20
C GLU A 98 -0.63 5.57 5.11
N LEU A 99 -0.26 4.30 5.24
CA LEU A 99 -1.20 3.18 5.32
C LEU A 99 -1.41 2.79 6.76
N LYS A 100 -2.66 2.73 7.20
CA LYS A 100 -3.03 2.02 8.43
C LYS A 100 -3.52 0.62 8.09
N PHE A 101 -2.82 -0.40 8.58
CA PHE A 101 -3.25 -1.77 8.44
C PHE A 101 -4.47 -2.06 9.31
N ILE A 102 -5.50 -2.61 8.69
CA ILE A 102 -6.67 -3.12 9.38
C ILE A 102 -6.79 -4.60 9.04
N GLU A 103 -6.86 -5.44 10.06
CA GLU A 103 -7.00 -6.87 9.84
C GLU A 103 -8.38 -7.19 9.30
N LYS A 104 -8.44 -7.40 7.98
CA LYS A 104 -9.62 -7.90 7.29
C LYS A 104 -9.17 -9.08 6.43
N ARG A 105 -9.78 -10.25 6.64
CA ARG A 105 -9.52 -11.42 5.80
C ARG A 105 -10.11 -11.14 4.42
N VAL A 106 -9.23 -11.09 3.42
CA VAL A 106 -9.59 -10.93 2.02
C VAL A 106 -9.55 -12.33 1.42
N HIS A 107 -10.69 -12.85 0.95
CA HIS A 107 -10.69 -14.13 0.24
C HIS A 107 -9.91 -13.97 -1.08
N SER A 108 -9.13 -14.98 -1.46
CA SER A 108 -8.31 -15.01 -2.68
C SER A 108 -9.12 -14.78 -3.96
N GLU A 109 -10.43 -15.00 -3.93
CA GLU A 109 -11.37 -14.76 -5.02
C GLU A 109 -11.58 -13.27 -5.30
N MET A 110 -11.53 -12.41 -4.27
CA MET A 110 -11.67 -10.97 -4.47
C MET A 110 -10.46 -10.39 -5.21
N LEU A 111 -9.27 -10.96 -5.02
CA LEU A 111 -8.06 -10.55 -5.74
C LEU A 111 -8.10 -10.89 -7.23
N LYS A 112 -8.75 -12.00 -7.60
CA LYS A 112 -8.88 -12.42 -9.00
C LYS A 112 -9.71 -11.47 -9.86
N GLN A 113 -10.50 -10.58 -9.24
CA GLN A 113 -11.28 -9.57 -9.96
C GLN A 113 -10.46 -8.33 -10.34
N TYR A 114 -9.26 -8.16 -9.76
CA TYR A 114 -8.38 -6.99 -9.96
C TYR A 114 -7.03 -7.35 -10.61
N LEU A 115 -6.84 -8.62 -10.98
CA LEU A 115 -5.67 -9.16 -11.69
C LEU A 115 -6.04 -9.51 -13.13
#